data_AF-D7KTQ6-F1
#
_entry.id   AF-D7KTQ6-F1
#
_cell.length_a   1.000
_cell.length_b   1.000
_cell.length_c   1.000
_cell.angle_alpha   90.00
_cell.angle_beta   90.00
_cell.angle_gamma   90.00
#
_symmetry.space_group_name_H-M   'P 1'
#
loop_
_entity.id
_entity.type
_entity.pdbx_description
1 polymer ?
#
loop_
_entity_poly.entity_id
_entity_poly.type
_entity_poly.pdbx_seq_one_letter_code
_entity_poly.pdbx_strand_id
1 'polypeptide(L)'
;MVRKNLGRRKIEIEKIKNQSNLQEIAIIVFSPGEKVYSFGNPNINVLLVHFSGRILRDNNTNLVESNRKLYIQMLNDSLTEAMAENEKEQKNKHSLVQNERENKNAEKWWEKSPKELNLTQLTCLKHVLEDLKMKVDEITSYVFQTNPNYHVGSSSNFIRK
;
A
#
# COMPACT_ATOMS: atom_id res chain seq x y z
N MET A 1 9.69 24.97 26.50
CA MET A 1 10.89 24.13 26.25
C MET A 1 11.04 23.94 24.75
N VAL A 2 11.94 24.70 24.12
CA VAL A 2 12.07 24.78 22.65
C VAL A 2 12.86 23.57 22.14
N ARG A 3 12.22 22.69 21.37
CA ARG A 3 12.92 21.63 20.62
C ARG A 3 13.70 22.31 19.50
N LYS A 4 15.01 22.46 19.68
CA LYS A 4 15.91 22.88 18.59
C LYS A 4 15.95 21.74 17.57
N ASN A 5 15.37 21.97 16.40
CA ASN A 5 15.55 21.07 15.25
C ASN A 5 17.01 21.13 14.84
N LEU A 6 17.80 20.19 15.34
CA LEU A 6 19.12 19.91 14.80
C LEU A 6 18.89 19.36 13.40
N GLY A 7 19.12 20.18 12.38
CA GLY A 7 18.97 19.80 10.97
C GLY A 7 19.79 18.56 10.60
N ARG A 8 19.69 18.14 9.34
CA ARG A 8 20.46 17.00 8.83
C ARG A 8 21.95 17.21 9.12
N ARG A 9 22.55 16.33 9.93
CA ARG A 9 24.00 16.29 10.14
C ARG A 9 24.60 15.36 9.10
N LYS A 10 25.45 15.89 8.21
CA LYS A 10 26.24 15.07 7.30
C LYS A 10 27.24 14.29 8.14
N ILE A 11 27.19 12.96 8.06
CA ILE A 11 28.20 12.06 8.62
C ILE A 11 28.98 11.52 7.44
N GLU A 12 30.29 11.75 7.45
CA GLU A 12 31.21 11.27 6.43
C GLU A 12 32.00 10.11 7.04
N ILE A 13 31.87 8.93 6.43
CA ILE A 13 32.55 7.71 6.89
C ILE A 13 33.67 7.45 5.92
N GLU A 14 34.91 7.63 6.35
CA GLU A 14 36.09 7.30 5.56
C GLU A 14 36.63 5.93 5.93
N LYS A 15 36.95 5.14 4.90
CA LYS A 15 37.60 3.84 5.07
C LYS A 15 39.07 4.05 5.38
N ILE A 16 39.47 3.81 6.63
CA ILE A 16 40.89 3.80 7.03
C ILE A 16 41.58 2.64 6.30
N LYS A 17 42.63 2.96 5.56
CA LYS A 17 43.32 2.06 4.64
C LYS A 17 44.30 1.14 5.39
N ASN A 18 43.78 0.25 6.23
CA ASN A 18 44.53 -0.89 6.75
C ASN A 18 44.17 -2.11 5.90
N GLN A 19 45.18 -2.87 5.46
CA GLN A 19 45.09 -3.92 4.43
C GLN A 19 44.37 -5.20 4.87
N SER A 20 43.16 -5.09 5.41
CA SER A 20 42.19 -6.19 5.35
C SER A 20 41.20 -5.89 4.22
N ASN A 21 41.09 -6.82 3.28
CA ASN A 21 40.01 -6.80 2.31
C ASN A 21 38.70 -6.97 3.10
N LEU A 22 38.05 -5.85 3.45
CA LEU A 22 36.69 -5.80 4.00
C LEU A 22 35.70 -6.32 2.94
N GLN A 23 35.68 -7.63 2.73
CA GLN A 23 34.78 -8.33 1.82
C GLN A 23 33.35 -8.38 2.39
N GLU A 24 33.21 -8.28 3.71
CA GLU A 24 31.94 -8.38 4.44
C GLU A 24 31.92 -7.34 5.58
N ILE A 25 31.09 -6.29 5.48
CA ILE A 25 30.88 -5.29 6.54
C ILE A 25 29.40 -4.96 6.69
N ALA A 26 28.92 -4.89 7.93
CA ALA A 26 27.58 -4.41 8.28
C ALA A 26 27.70 -3.22 9.25
N ILE A 27 26.93 -2.17 8.99
CA ILE A 27 26.86 -0.96 9.82
C ILE A 27 25.41 -0.76 10.21
N ILE A 28 25.14 -0.68 11.51
CA ILE A 28 23.81 -0.39 12.06
C ILE A 28 23.89 0.94 12.80
N VAL A 29 23.02 1.87 12.45
CA VAL A 29 22.98 3.23 13.00
C VAL A 29 21.66 3.44 13.73
N PHE A 30 21.74 3.71 15.02
CA PHE A 30 20.61 4.12 15.84
C PHE A 30 20.54 5.64 15.88
N SER A 31 19.50 6.21 15.29
CA SER A 31 19.29 7.65 15.37
C SER A 31 18.72 8.04 16.74
N PRO A 32 18.96 9.29 17.20
CA PRO A 32 18.31 9.82 18.40
C PRO A 32 16.78 9.85 18.36
N GLY A 33 16.19 9.73 17.15
CA GLY A 33 14.74 9.64 16.95
C GLY A 33 14.21 8.19 16.94
N GLU A 34 14.92 7.26 17.57
CA GLU A 34 14.56 5.83 17.70
C GLU A 34 14.41 5.07 16.37
N LYS A 35 14.85 5.65 15.25
CA LYS A 35 14.91 4.97 13.96
C LYS A 35 16.23 4.25 13.79
N VAL A 36 16.17 3.04 13.22
CA VAL A 36 17.31 2.20 12.90
C VAL A 36 17.58 2.24 11.40
N TYR A 37 18.84 2.40 11.03
CA TYR A 37 19.31 2.32 9.65
C TYR A 37 20.39 1.24 9.55
N SER A 38 20.38 0.46 8.48
CA SER A 38 21.38 -0.57 8.25
C SER A 38 21.99 -0.46 6.86
N PHE A 39 23.31 -0.66 6.81
CA PHE A 39 24.11 -0.60 5.59
C PHE A 39 25.04 -1.81 5.59
N GLY A 40 25.39 -2.30 4.41
CA GLY A 40 26.37 -3.38 4.33
C GLY A 40 26.99 -3.52 2.96
N ASN A 41 28.18 -4.14 2.93
CA ASN A 41 28.82 -4.61 1.73
C ASN A 41 29.29 -6.06 1.92
N PRO A 42 28.70 -7.06 1.22
CA PRO A 42 27.50 -6.96 0.37
C PRO A 42 26.24 -6.54 1.16
N ASN A 43 25.11 -6.35 0.47
CA ASN A 43 23.83 -5.90 1.05
C ASN A 43 23.53 -6.58 2.42
N ILE A 44 23.05 -5.81 3.39
CA ILE A 44 22.82 -6.27 4.76
C ILE A 44 21.96 -7.53 4.87
N ASN A 45 20.99 -7.72 3.96
CA ASN A 45 20.16 -8.93 3.94
C ASN A 45 20.97 -10.18 3.59
N VAL A 46 21.96 -10.05 2.70
CA VAL A 46 22.89 -11.13 2.34
C VAL A 46 23.80 -11.47 3.52
N LEU A 47 24.29 -10.46 4.24
CA LEU A 47 25.09 -10.65 5.44
C LEU A 47 24.29 -11.29 6.57
N LEU A 48 23.02 -10.91 6.75
CA LEU A 48 22.17 -11.46 7.81
C LEU A 48 21.95 -12.97 7.63
N VAL A 49 21.69 -13.42 6.40
CA VAL A 49 21.56 -14.85 6.06
C VAL A 49 22.87 -15.59 6.33
N HIS A 50 23.98 -15.00 5.90
CA HIS A 50 25.31 -15.58 6.04
C HIS A 50 25.75 -15.74 7.50
N PHE A 51 25.62 -14.70 8.32
CA PHE A 51 25.99 -14.76 9.74
C PHE A 51 24.99 -15.59 10.57
N SER A 52 23.72 -15.64 10.19
CA SER A 52 22.75 -16.55 10.82
C SER A 52 23.09 -18.02 10.59
N GLY A 53 23.68 -18.36 9.43
CA GLY A 53 24.17 -19.71 9.13
C GLY A 53 25.55 -20.05 9.74
N ARG A 54 26.39 -19.05 10.02
CA ARG A 54 27.75 -19.23 10.57
C ARG A 54 27.78 -19.63 12.05
N ILE A 55 26.72 -19.38 12.84
CA ILE A 55 26.61 -19.96 14.19
C ILE A 55 26.63 -21.51 14.13
N LEU A 56 26.38 -22.11 12.95
CA LEU A 56 26.29 -23.56 12.74
C LEU A 56 27.45 -24.19 11.95
N ARG A 57 28.42 -23.42 11.43
CA ARG A 57 29.37 -23.94 10.41
C ARG A 57 30.74 -23.27 10.46
N ASP A 58 31.64 -23.83 11.26
CA ASP A 58 33.06 -23.77 10.94
C ASP A 58 33.34 -24.86 9.87
N ASN A 59 34.03 -24.49 8.79
CA ASN A 59 34.41 -25.32 7.63
C ASN A 59 33.35 -25.56 6.53
N ASN A 60 33.78 -25.31 5.28
CA ASN A 60 33.41 -25.99 4.00
C ASN A 60 32.95 -25.06 2.85
N THR A 61 33.69 -25.14 1.75
CA THR A 61 33.52 -24.48 0.44
C THR A 61 32.15 -24.71 -0.23
N ASN A 62 31.44 -25.78 0.12
CA ASN A 62 30.07 -26.08 -0.34
C ASN A 62 29.02 -25.04 0.13
N LEU A 63 29.35 -24.24 1.16
CA LEU A 63 28.48 -23.19 1.67
C LEU A 63 28.35 -22.00 0.71
N VAL A 64 29.43 -21.65 -0.02
CA VAL A 64 29.42 -20.51 -0.95
C VAL A 64 28.48 -20.77 -2.13
N GLU A 65 28.51 -21.98 -2.68
CA GLU A 65 27.61 -22.42 -3.76
C GLU A 65 26.14 -22.46 -3.31
N SER A 66 25.90 -22.93 -2.08
CA SER A 66 24.56 -22.99 -1.48
C SER A 66 23.99 -21.58 -1.26
N ASN A 67 24.79 -20.64 -0.77
CA ASN A 67 24.39 -19.25 -0.57
C ASN A 67 24.07 -18.55 -1.91
N ARG A 68 24.88 -18.81 -2.95
CA ARG A 68 24.60 -18.31 -4.31
C ARG A 68 23.27 -18.85 -4.84
N LYS A 69 23.00 -20.14 -4.64
CA LYS A 69 21.74 -20.79 -5.06
C LYS A 69 20.53 -20.20 -4.34
N LEU A 70 20.62 -19.98 -3.02
CA LEU A 70 19.54 -19.36 -2.24
C LEU A 70 19.26 -17.92 -2.69
N TYR A 71 20.31 -17.13 -2.96
CA TYR A 71 20.13 -15.76 -3.45
C TYR A 71 19.46 -15.72 -4.82
N ILE A 72 19.87 -16.59 -5.75
CA ILE A 72 19.24 -16.72 -7.06
C ILE A 72 17.78 -17.16 -6.92
N GLN A 73 17.49 -18.09 -6.01
CA GLN A 73 16.12 -18.53 -5.75
C GLN A 73 15.25 -17.39 -5.24
N MET A 74 15.72 -16.62 -4.26
CA MET A 74 14.98 -15.44 -3.75
C MET A 74 14.71 -14.41 -4.86
N LEU A 75 15.68 -14.16 -5.74
CA LEU A 75 15.49 -13.26 -6.87
C LEU A 75 14.46 -13.79 -7.87
N ASN A 76 14.47 -15.10 -8.15
CA ASN A 76 13.50 -15.73 -9.02
C ASN A 76 12.09 -15.70 -8.43
N ASP A 77 11.95 -15.93 -7.12
CA ASP A 77 10.68 -15.87 -6.41
C ASP A 77 10.10 -14.45 -6.49
N SER A 78 10.94 -13.43 -6.21
CA SER A 78 10.56 -12.01 -6.33
C SER A 78 10.17 -11.62 -7.76
N LEU A 79 10.90 -12.11 -8.76
CA LEU A 79 10.57 -11.88 -10.17
C LEU A 79 9.21 -12.53 -10.53
N THR A 80 8.96 -13.74 -10.04
CA THR A 80 7.71 -14.47 -10.30
C THR A 80 6.51 -13.74 -9.70
N GLU A 81 6.65 -13.23 -8.47
CA GLU A 81 5.62 -12.43 -7.82
C GLU A 81 5.33 -11.14 -8.61
N ALA A 82 6.38 -10.41 -9.01
CA ALA A 82 6.23 -9.19 -9.80
C ALA A 82 5.58 -9.44 -11.17
N MET A 83 5.90 -10.56 -11.82
CA MET A 83 5.25 -10.95 -13.08
C MET A 83 3.76 -11.26 -12.87
N ALA A 84 3.40 -12.00 -11.82
CA ALA A 84 2.01 -12.32 -11.52
C ALA A 84 1.17 -11.07 -11.21
N GLU A 85 1.73 -10.11 -10.48
CA GLU A 85 1.07 -8.84 -10.20
C GLU A 85 0.86 -8.01 -11.49
N ASN A 86 1.88 -7.93 -12.34
CA ASN A 86 1.78 -7.23 -13.61
C ASN A 86 0.74 -7.87 -14.55
N GLU A 87 0.66 -9.21 -14.62
CA GLU A 87 -0.37 -9.91 -15.40
C GLU A 87 -1.78 -9.62 -14.87
N LYS A 88 -1.96 -9.60 -13.55
CA LYS A 88 -3.24 -9.24 -12.93
C LYS A 88 -3.62 -7.81 -13.27
N GLU A 89 -2.69 -6.87 -13.20
CA GLU A 89 -2.94 -5.48 -13.55
C GLU A 89 -3.28 -5.33 -15.04
N GLN A 90 -2.61 -6.04 -15.94
CA GLN A 90 -2.92 -6.05 -17.37
C GLN A 90 -4.31 -6.61 -17.66
N LYS A 91 -4.71 -7.71 -17.02
CA LYS A 91 -6.07 -8.27 -17.13
C LYS A 91 -7.11 -7.25 -16.68
N ASN A 92 -6.88 -6.58 -15.55
CA ASN A 92 -7.78 -5.55 -15.03
C ASN A 92 -7.89 -4.35 -15.98
N LYS A 93 -6.77 -3.90 -16.55
CA LYS A 93 -6.75 -2.82 -17.56
C LYS A 93 -7.56 -3.20 -18.79
N HIS A 94 -7.36 -4.42 -19.30
CA HIS A 94 -8.09 -4.90 -20.47
C HIS A 94 -9.60 -5.01 -20.20
N SER A 95 -10.01 -5.53 -19.04
CA SER A 95 -11.43 -5.60 -18.66
C SER A 95 -12.05 -4.21 -18.50
N LEU A 96 -11.31 -3.24 -17.95
CA LEU A 96 -11.80 -1.87 -17.80
C LEU A 96 -12.04 -1.21 -19.16
N VAL A 97 -11.08 -1.33 -20.09
CA VAL A 97 -11.22 -0.81 -21.46
C VAL A 97 -12.38 -1.49 -22.20
N GLN A 98 -12.57 -2.79 -22.02
CA GLN A 98 -13.70 -3.52 -22.62
C GLN A 98 -15.04 -3.03 -22.07
N ASN A 99 -15.17 -2.91 -20.74
CA ASN A 99 -16.38 -2.39 -20.10
C ASN A 99 -16.69 -0.95 -20.53
N GLU A 100 -15.67 -0.10 -20.70
CA GLU A 100 -15.87 1.25 -21.22
C GLU A 100 -16.41 1.26 -22.65
N ARG A 101 -15.93 0.35 -23.51
CA ARG A 101 -16.44 0.23 -24.90
C ARG A 101 -17.89 -0.25 -24.90
N GLU A 102 -18.21 -1.25 -24.10
CA GLU A 102 -19.58 -1.76 -23.95
C GLU A 102 -20.53 -0.70 -23.40
N ASN A 103 -20.09 0.05 -22.38
CA ASN A 103 -20.87 1.16 -21.82
C ASN A 103 -21.02 2.35 -22.77
N LYS A 104 -20.04 2.63 -23.64
CA LYS A 104 -20.16 3.66 -24.68
C LYS A 104 -21.19 3.29 -25.74
N ASN A 105 -21.34 2.00 -26.02
CA ASN A 105 -22.33 1.48 -26.97
C ASN A 105 -23.71 1.31 -26.32
N ALA A 106 -23.77 1.20 -24.99
CA ALA A 106 -25.03 1.22 -24.26
C ALA A 106 -25.65 2.62 -24.32
N GLU A 107 -26.91 2.68 -24.73
CA GLU A 107 -27.69 3.91 -24.65
C GLU A 107 -27.70 4.39 -23.20
N LYS A 108 -27.14 5.58 -22.95
CA LYS A 108 -27.03 6.19 -21.61
C LYS A 108 -28.39 6.66 -21.09
N TRP A 109 -29.31 5.74 -20.90
CA TRP A 109 -30.68 6.03 -20.51
C TRP A 109 -30.76 6.77 -19.18
N TRP A 110 -29.81 6.54 -18.24
CA TRP A 110 -29.78 7.24 -16.95
C TRP A 110 -29.48 8.75 -17.05
N GLU A 111 -29.03 9.26 -18.20
CA GLU A 111 -28.86 10.70 -18.45
C GLU A 111 -30.18 11.35 -18.95
N LYS A 112 -31.17 10.55 -19.36
CA LYS A 112 -32.46 11.05 -19.86
C LYS A 112 -33.35 11.54 -18.72
N SER A 113 -34.31 12.41 -19.07
CA SER A 113 -35.32 12.86 -18.11
C SER A 113 -36.10 11.67 -17.56
N PRO A 114 -36.47 11.62 -16.26
CA PRO A 114 -37.26 10.53 -15.69
C PRO A 114 -38.58 10.26 -16.43
N LYS A 115 -39.12 11.26 -17.14
CA LYS A 115 -40.34 11.15 -17.96
C LYS A 115 -40.14 10.39 -19.27
N GLU A 116 -38.90 10.25 -19.72
CA GLU A 116 -38.51 9.60 -20.98
C GLU A 116 -38.02 8.16 -20.75
N LEU A 117 -37.98 7.72 -19.49
CA LEU A 117 -37.57 6.38 -19.09
C LEU A 117 -38.74 5.40 -19.22
N ASN A 118 -38.45 4.19 -19.69
CA ASN A 118 -39.44 3.12 -19.67
C ASN A 118 -39.60 2.53 -18.26
N LEU A 119 -40.62 1.69 -18.07
CA LEU A 119 -40.95 1.13 -16.75
C LEU A 119 -39.80 0.31 -16.14
N THR A 120 -39.05 -0.43 -16.97
CA THR A 120 -37.94 -1.26 -16.49
C THR A 120 -36.74 -0.42 -16.04
N GLN A 121 -36.42 0.65 -16.78
CA GLN A 121 -35.40 1.63 -16.42
C GLN A 121 -35.76 2.38 -15.13
N LEU A 122 -37.01 2.82 -14.97
CA LEU A 122 -37.50 3.47 -13.75
C LEU A 122 -37.42 2.56 -12.53
N THR A 123 -37.80 1.28 -12.71
CA THR A 123 -37.73 0.29 -11.65
C THR A 123 -36.28 0.01 -11.25
N CYS A 124 -35.37 -0.07 -12.22
CA CYS A 124 -33.93 -0.20 -11.96
C CYS A 124 -33.39 1.01 -11.19
N LEU A 125 -33.71 2.24 -11.64
CA LEU A 125 -33.28 3.47 -10.98
C LEU A 125 -33.79 3.55 -9.54
N LYS A 126 -35.04 3.16 -9.31
CA LYS A 126 -35.64 3.10 -7.97
C LYS A 126 -34.84 2.17 -7.04
N HIS A 127 -34.58 0.94 -7.45
CA HIS A 127 -33.84 -0.01 -6.62
C HIS A 127 -32.42 0.49 -6.29
N VAL A 128 -31.71 1.07 -7.26
CA VAL A 128 -30.37 1.63 -7.03
C VAL A 128 -30.41 2.79 -6.01
N LEU A 129 -31.44 3.64 -6.07
CA LEU A 129 -31.62 4.72 -5.09
C LEU A 129 -32.00 4.21 -3.70
N GLU A 130 -32.80 3.14 -3.61
CA GLU A 130 -33.13 2.48 -2.35
C GLU A 130 -31.88 1.84 -1.70
N ASP A 131 -31.05 1.16 -2.50
CA ASP A 131 -29.77 0.59 -2.05
C ASP A 131 -28.81 1.69 -1.58
N LEU A 132 -28.73 2.81 -2.31
CA LEU A 132 -27.91 3.95 -1.92
C LEU A 132 -28.40 4.55 -0.61
N LYS A 133 -29.72 4.73 -0.46
CA LYS A 133 -30.33 5.24 0.77
C LYS A 133 -29.98 4.33 1.95
N MET A 134 -30.11 3.02 1.81
CA MET A 134 -29.77 2.06 2.86
C MET A 134 -28.30 2.17 3.30
N LYS A 135 -27.36 2.28 2.34
CA LYS A 135 -25.93 2.46 2.63
C LYS A 135 -25.64 3.79 3.34
N VAL A 136 -26.31 4.87 2.93
CA VAL A 136 -26.19 6.17 3.59
C VAL A 136 -26.73 6.09 5.01
N ASP A 137 -27.94 5.54 5.19
CA ASP A 137 -28.57 5.36 6.50
C ASP A 137 -27.67 4.56 7.45
N GLU A 138 -27.07 3.48 6.96
CA GLU A 138 -26.07 2.68 7.67
C GLU A 138 -24.88 3.55 8.13
N ILE A 139 -24.26 4.31 7.24
CA ILE A 139 -23.15 5.22 7.58
C ILE A 139 -23.58 6.26 8.62
N THR A 140 -24.74 6.91 8.43
CA THR A 140 -25.24 7.91 9.40
C THR A 140 -25.45 7.27 10.78
N SER A 141 -25.98 6.06 10.85
CA SER A 141 -26.19 5.35 12.11
C SER A 141 -24.88 5.14 12.88
N TYR A 142 -23.79 4.79 12.19
CA TYR A 142 -22.45 4.67 12.79
C TYR A 142 -21.89 6.02 13.26
N VAL A 143 -22.13 7.10 12.50
CA VAL A 143 -21.69 8.46 12.86
C VAL A 143 -22.43 8.98 14.11
N PHE A 144 -23.73 8.70 14.26
CA PHE A 144 -24.50 9.10 15.44
C PHE A 144 -24.16 8.30 16.70
N GLN A 145 -23.64 7.08 16.58
CA GLN A 145 -23.20 6.27 17.72
C GLN A 145 -21.83 6.68 18.26
N THR A 146 -20.98 7.32 17.44
CA THR A 146 -19.59 7.64 17.80
C THR A 146 -19.38 9.06 18.33
N ASN A 147 -20.42 9.91 18.36
CA ASN A 147 -20.32 11.28 18.88
C ASN A 147 -21.60 11.76 19.60
N PRO A 148 -21.60 11.89 20.95
CA PRO A 148 -22.77 12.37 21.71
C PRO A 148 -23.05 13.87 21.61
N ASN A 149 -22.20 14.67 20.94
CA ASN A 149 -22.17 16.14 21.08
C ASN A 149 -22.52 16.92 19.79
N TYR A 150 -23.56 16.51 19.06
CA TYR A 150 -24.12 17.37 18.00
C TYR A 150 -25.55 17.79 18.34
N HIS A 151 -25.64 18.91 19.06
CA HIS A 151 -26.89 19.63 19.27
C HIS A 151 -27.24 20.36 17.96
N VAL A 152 -28.03 19.73 17.09
CA VAL A 152 -28.65 20.42 15.95
C VAL A 152 -29.82 21.24 16.49
N GLY A 153 -29.62 22.56 16.53
CA GLY A 153 -30.66 23.52 16.90
C GLY A 153 -31.87 23.40 15.98
N SER A 154 -33.01 23.06 16.56
CA SER A 154 -34.32 23.21 15.91
C SER A 154 -34.58 24.69 15.67
N SER A 155 -34.45 25.15 14.43
CA SER A 155 -35.01 26.43 14.00
C SER A 155 -36.40 26.20 13.43
N SER A 156 -37.39 26.17 14.33
CA SER A 156 -38.81 26.20 14.00
C SER A 156 -39.23 27.61 13.57
N ASN A 157 -39.24 27.87 12.27
CA ASN A 157 -40.00 29.01 11.73
C ASN A 157 -41.37 28.50 11.23
N PHE A 158 -42.31 28.48 12.17
CA PHE A 158 -43.74 28.31 11.91
C PHE A 158 -44.27 29.54 11.18
N ILE A 159 -44.86 29.29 10.01
CA ILE A 159 -45.73 30.20 9.27
C ILE A 159 -46.96 30.51 10.12
N ARG A 160 -47.33 31.79 10.25
CA ARG A 160 -48.71 32.19 10.60
C ARG A 160 -49.26 33.15 9.55
N LYS A 161 -50.23 32.60 8.82
CA LYS A 161 -51.37 33.19 8.09
C LYS A 161 -51.11 34.35 7.13
#